data_AF-D0KSM6-F1
#
_entry.id   AF-D0KSM6-F1
#
_cell.length_a   1.000
_cell.length_b   1.000
_cell.length_c   1.000
_cell.angle_alpha   90.00
_cell.angle_beta   90.00
_cell.angle_gamma   90.00
#
_symmetry.space_group_name_H-M   'P 1'
#
loop_
_entity.id
_entity.type
_entity.pdbx_description
1 polymer ?
#
loop_
_entity_poly.entity_id
_entity_poly.type
_entity_poly.pdbx_seq_one_letter_code
_entity_poly.pdbx_strand_id
1 'polypeptide(L)' 'MANANGTVKEIAEKTGIKEEAVCHLLEFLTIAGIVKKENDRYSIDKTMRTIAQLLIDFKDGDDVN' A
#
# COMPACT_ATOMS: atom_id res chain seq x y z
N MET A 1 -10.74 -1.66 -2.57
CA MET A 1 -9.72 -2.69 -2.90
C MET A 1 -8.36 -2.12 -2.53
N ALA A 2 -7.42 -2.89 -1.96
CA ALA A 2 -6.11 -2.32 -1.60
C ALA A 2 -5.30 -2.02 -2.86
N ASN A 3 -4.80 -0.79 -2.98
CA ASN A 3 -4.09 -0.31 -4.18
C ASN A 3 -2.72 -0.98 -4.38
N ALA A 4 -2.15 -1.60 -3.34
CA ALA A 4 -0.85 -2.26 -3.38
C ALA A 4 -0.92 -3.80 -3.51
N ASN A 5 -2.04 -4.33 -4.02
CA ASN A 5 -2.15 -5.76 -4.35
C ASN A 5 -1.90 -5.97 -5.84
N GLY A 6 -0.85 -6.71 -6.17
CA GLY A 6 -0.49 -7.01 -7.56
C GLY A 6 1.00 -6.91 -7.85
N THR A 7 1.33 -6.88 -9.13
CA THR A 7 2.70 -6.58 -9.60
C THR A 7 2.98 -5.07 -9.53
N VAL A 8 4.25 -4.68 -9.61
CA VAL A 8 4.66 -3.25 -9.70
C VAL A 8 3.89 -2.53 -10.81
N LYS A 9 3.78 -3.15 -11.97
CA LYS A 9 3.06 -2.61 -13.13
C LYS A 9 1.56 -2.41 -12.86
N GLU A 10 0.90 -3.44 -12.34
CA GLU A 10 -0.54 -3.35 -11.99
C GLU A 10 -0.80 -2.24 -10.95
N ILE A 11 0.11 -2.05 -10.00
CA ILE A 11 0.01 -1.03 -8.96
C ILE A 11 0.29 0.36 -9.53
N ALA A 12 1.30 0.51 -10.39
CA ALA A 12 1.60 1.75 -11.10
C ALA A 12 0.41 2.22 -11.96
N GLU A 13 -0.20 1.32 -12.74
CA GLU A 13 -1.38 1.60 -13.56
C GLU A 13 -2.57 2.06 -12.70
N LYS A 14 -2.82 1.43 -11.54
CA LYS A 14 -3.92 1.80 -10.64
C LYS A 14 -3.72 3.13 -9.92
N THR A 15 -2.47 3.43 -9.54
CA THR A 15 -2.14 4.58 -8.69
C THR A 15 -1.73 5.81 -9.48
N GLY A 16 -1.36 5.66 -10.76
CA GLY A 16 -0.77 6.72 -11.57
C GLY A 16 0.67 7.05 -11.19
N ILE A 17 1.28 6.29 -10.28
CA ILE A 17 2.68 6.45 -9.87
C ILE A 17 3.58 5.74 -10.87
N LYS A 18 4.74 6.33 -11.19
CA LYS A 18 5.74 5.69 -12.06
C LYS A 18 6.18 4.34 -11.50
N GLU A 19 6.35 3.33 -12.36
CA GLU A 19 6.76 1.97 -11.97
C GLU A 19 8.03 1.95 -11.11
N GLU A 20 9.03 2.76 -11.44
CA GLU A 20 10.27 2.87 -10.66
C GLU A 20 10.02 3.34 -9.22
N ALA A 21 9.17 4.35 -9.05
CA ALA A 21 8.80 4.85 -7.73
C ALA A 21 7.95 3.82 -6.96
N VAL A 22 7.03 3.12 -7.64
CA VAL A 22 6.28 2.01 -7.04
C VAL A 22 7.21 0.90 -6.58
N CYS A 23 8.21 0.53 -7.38
CA CYS A 23 9.20 -0.49 -7.04
C CYS A 23 9.93 -0.14 -5.75
N HIS A 24 10.53 1.06 -5.67
CA HIS A 24 11.28 1.48 -4.49
C HIS A 24 10.40 1.60 -3.24
N LEU A 25 9.18 2.11 -3.38
CA LEU A 25 8.23 2.19 -2.27
C LEU A 25 7.84 0.81 -1.75
N LEU A 26 7.55 -0.14 -2.65
CA LEU A 26 7.18 -1.50 -2.25
C LEU A 26 8.35 -2.25 -1.63
N GLU A 27 9.58 -2.05 -2.12
CA GLU A 27 10.79 -2.61 -1.51
C GLU A 27 10.98 -2.08 -0.08
N PHE A 28 10.89 -0.76 0.11
CA PHE A 28 10.96 -0.13 1.42
C PHE A 28 9.88 -0.68 2.38
N LEU A 29 8.63 -0.76 1.92
CA LEU A 29 7.52 -1.27 2.72
C LEU A 29 7.63 -2.78 3.00
N THR A 30 8.33 -3.53 2.13
CA THR A 30 8.65 -4.94 2.37
C THR A 30 9.69 -5.08 3.47
N ILE A 31 10.74 -4.26 3.45
CA ILE A 31 11.77 -4.21 4.51
C ILE A 31 11.13 -3.83 5.86
N ALA A 32 10.18 -2.90 5.86
CA ALA A 32 9.43 -2.51 7.05
C ALA A 32 8.44 -3.56 7.56
N GLY A 33 8.26 -4.69 6.84
CA GLY A 33 7.32 -5.76 7.21
C GLY A 33 5.84 -5.42 7.00
N ILE A 34 5.54 -4.37 6.23
CA ILE A 34 4.17 -3.90 5.97
C ILE A 34 3.58 -4.62 4.76
N VAL A 35 4.40 -4.81 3.73
CA VAL A 35 4.04 -5.50 2.50
C VAL A 35 4.77 -6.84 2.45
N LYS A 36 4.08 -7.89 2.00
CA LYS A 36 4.67 -9.20 1.70
C LYS A 36 4.91 -9.28 0.20
N LYS A 37 6.09 -9.77 -0.17
CA LYS A 37 6.47 -10.08 -1.55
C LYS A 37 6.55 -11.59 -1.73
N GLU A 38 5.81 -12.11 -2.70
CA GLU A 38 5.88 -13.50 -3.16
C GLU A 38 6.13 -13.49 -4.66
N ASN A 39 7.33 -13.90 -5.07
CA ASN A 39 7.84 -13.74 -6.44
C ASN A 39 7.79 -12.25 -6.89
N ASP A 40 7.00 -11.94 -7.91
CA ASP A 40 6.80 -10.61 -8.50
C ASP A 40 5.53 -9.92 -7.99
N ARG A 41 4.82 -10.53 -7.04
CA ARG A 41 3.54 -10.02 -6.53
C ARG A 41 3.69 -9.50 -5.10
N TYR A 42 3.03 -8.38 -4.85
CA TYR A 42 2.99 -7.71 -3.56
C TYR A 42 1.58 -7.82 -2.97
N SER A 43 1.51 -7.95 -1.64
CA SER A 43 0.27 -7.99 -0.89
C SER A 43 0.42 -7.36 0.49
N ILE A 44 -0.66 -6.75 1.00
CA ILE A 44 -0.69 -6.20 2.36
C ILE A 44 -1.40 -7.20 3.28
N ASP A 45 -0.81 -7.46 4.45
CA ASP A 45 -1.43 -8.29 5.48
C ASP A 45 -2.74 -7.67 6.00
N LYS A 46 -3.71 -8.51 6.39
CA LYS A 46 -5.01 -8.04 6.89
C LYS A 46 -4.87 -7.09 8.08
N THR A 47 -3.90 -7.32 8.96
CA THR A 47 -3.63 -6.47 10.13
C THR A 47 -3.19 -5.07 9.71
N MET A 48 -2.25 -4.98 8.78
CA MET A 48 -1.77 -3.70 8.26
C MET A 48 -2.85 -2.95 7.49
N ARG A 49 -3.74 -3.66 6.79
CA ARG A 49 -4.92 -3.05 6.17
C ARG A 49 -5.87 -2.45 7.22
N THR A 50 -6.11 -3.15 8.32
CA THR A 50 -6.95 -2.64 9.41
C THR A 50 -6.33 -1.40 10.04
N ILE A 51 -5.03 -1.39 10.31
CA ILE A 51 -4.33 -0.21 10.86
C ILE A 51 -4.42 0.97 9.89
N ALA A 52 -4.16 0.76 8.59
CA ALA A 52 -4.26 1.82 7.59
C ALA A 52 -5.67 2.42 7.52
N GLN A 53 -6.71 1.59 7.60
CA GLN A 53 -8.09 2.06 7.62
C GLN A 53 -8.39 2.88 8.88
N LEU A 54 -7.96 2.41 10.06
CA LEU A 54 -8.12 3.16 11.31
C LEU A 54 -7.46 4.54 11.26
N LEU A 55 -6.29 4.66 10.63
CA LEU A 55 -5.59 5.94 10.47
C LEU A 55 -6.31 6.89 9.50
N ILE A 56 -6.92 6.36 8.44
CA ILE A 56 -7.73 7.14 7.49
C ILE A 56 -8.99 7.64 8.20
N ASP A 57 -9.73 6.73 8.84
CA ASP A 57 -10.96 7.04 9.57
C ASP A 57 -10.72 8.05 10.70
N PHE A 58 -9.55 7.99 11.35
CA PHE A 58 -9.16 8.95 12.38
C PHE A 58 -8.93 10.36 11.80
N LYS A 59 -8.32 10.44 10.61
CA LYS A 59 -8.05 11.71 9.93
C LYS A 59 -9.33 12.39 9.42
N ASP A 60 -10.32 11.62 8.98
CA ASP A 60 -11.63 12.15 8.56
C ASP A 60 -12.48 12.64 9.75
N GLY A 61 -12.12 12.26 10.99
CA GLY A 61 -12.77 12.71 12.22
C GLY A 61 -12.37 14.10 12.71
N ASP A 62 -11.33 14.71 12.13
CA ASP A 62 -10.85 16.06 12.48
C ASP A 62 -11.45 17.17 11.60
N ASP A 63 -12.27 16.85 10.58
CA ASP A 63 -12.98 17.81 9.72
C ASP A 63 -14.36 18.24 10.30
N VAL A 64 -14.53 18.18 11.63
CA VAL A 64 -15.65 18.78 12.36
C VAL A 64 -15.12 19.73 13.43
N ASN A 65 -14.66 20.91 12.97
CA ASN A 65 -14.79 22.17 13.71
C ASN A 65 -14.72 23.39 12.78
#